data_AF-A0A507DDK4-F1
#
_entry.id   AF-A0A507DDK4-F1
#
_cell.length_a   1.000
_cell.length_b   1.000
_cell.length_c   1.000
_cell.angle_alpha   90.00
_cell.angle_beta   90.00
_cell.angle_gamma   90.00
#
_symmetry.space_group_name_H-M   'P 1'
#
loop_
_entity.id
_entity.type
_entity.pdbx_description
1 polymer ?
#
loop_
_entity_poly.entity_id
_entity_poly.type
_entity_poly.pdbx_seq_one_letter_code
_entity_poly.pdbx_strand_id
1 'polypeptide(L)'
;MAMTRGHIVFLRARAEVDGDPGTRRISDPYESAAHNASYTSTCIPLFTSNMTNMHQLCLILQSARSLDNHHGIIVTSKRAIDALECGITRGRDASFSANSDIQNNGAKWKTLPIWTVGPATSAKAKEIGFTNVLGGDRAGSASLLADFIINDHQQKRYDDTKSYLFLCGEKRRDELPSKLANAQIQVTELRVYETGPNPCLEDTLKGLDTVAFPPPYWVVFFSPSGVDVTLELLQKLPWFNVKHSSADDDERNTNDEMVLVYYVTPV
;
A
#
# COMPACT_ATOMS: atom_id res chain seq x y z
N MET A 1 -17.29 -20.68 -30.91
CA MET A 1 -16.43 -19.96 -29.96
C MET A 1 -15.67 -18.91 -30.73
N ALA A 2 -15.72 -17.63 -30.36
CA ALA A 2 -14.84 -16.64 -30.97
C ALA A 2 -13.39 -17.06 -30.70
N MET A 3 -12.56 -17.13 -31.75
CA MET A 3 -11.14 -17.41 -31.57
C MET A 3 -10.48 -16.19 -30.92
N THR A 4 -9.82 -16.41 -29.79
CA THR A 4 -8.98 -15.39 -29.17
C THR A 4 -7.80 -15.07 -30.08
N ARG A 5 -7.44 -13.79 -30.19
CA ARG A 5 -6.28 -13.31 -30.95
C ARG A 5 -4.95 -13.52 -30.22
N GLY A 6 -5.01 -13.91 -28.94
CA GLY A 6 -3.83 -14.13 -28.10
C GLY A 6 -4.06 -13.71 -26.65
N HIS A 7 -2.99 -13.73 -25.86
CA HIS A 7 -2.99 -13.33 -24.45
C HIS A 7 -2.11 -12.10 -24.20
N ILE A 8 -2.57 -11.19 -23.34
CA ILE A 8 -1.84 -9.98 -22.94
C ILE A 8 -1.58 -10.00 -21.43
N VAL A 9 -0.33 -9.78 -21.03
CA VAL A 9 0.04 -9.61 -19.62
C VAL A 9 0.27 -8.12 -19.34
N PHE A 10 -0.55 -7.56 -18.45
CA PHE A 10 -0.40 -6.19 -17.96
C PHE A 10 0.43 -6.19 -16.67
N LEU A 11 1.60 -5.56 -16.71
CA LEU A 11 2.51 -5.40 -15.58
C LEU A 11 2.40 -3.97 -15.04
N ARG A 12 1.58 -3.77 -13.99
CA ARG A 12 1.28 -2.43 -13.45
C ARG A 12 1.21 -2.38 -11.93
N ALA A 13 1.28 -1.17 -11.37
CA ALA A 13 0.81 -0.95 -10.01
C ALA A 13 -0.69 -1.26 -9.94
N ARG A 14 -1.16 -1.90 -8.86
CA ARG A 14 -2.58 -2.21 -8.67
C ARG A 14 -3.40 -0.92 -8.86
N ALA A 15 -4.50 -0.96 -9.61
CA ALA A 15 -5.53 0.06 -9.42
C ALA A 15 -5.92 0.02 -7.95
N GLU A 16 -5.75 1.12 -7.23
CA GLU A 16 -6.35 1.26 -5.91
C GLU A 16 -7.85 1.07 -6.09
N VAL A 17 -8.35 -0.12 -5.77
CA VAL A 17 -9.77 -0.31 -5.53
C VAL A 17 -10.01 0.28 -4.14
N ASP A 18 -9.93 1.60 -4.04
CA ASP A 18 -10.53 2.33 -2.93
C ASP A 18 -12.04 2.32 -3.16
N GLY A 19 -12.62 1.17 -2.90
CA GLY A 19 -14.03 0.90 -3.09
C GLY A 19 -14.56 0.18 -1.87
N ASP A 20 -15.42 0.88 -1.13
CA ASP A 20 -16.44 0.32 -0.25
C ASP A 20 -17.00 -1.01 -0.83
N PRO A 21 -17.25 -2.07 -0.02
CA PRO A 21 -17.65 -3.40 -0.51
C PRO A 21 -18.93 -3.44 -1.37
N GLY A 22 -19.62 -2.30 -1.56
CA GLY A 22 -20.78 -2.13 -2.44
C GLY A 22 -20.51 -1.44 -3.79
N THR A 23 -19.29 -0.98 -4.08
CA THR A 23 -19.00 -0.34 -5.38
C THR A 23 -18.81 -1.40 -6.47
N ARG A 24 -19.62 -1.31 -7.55
CA ARG A 24 -19.47 -2.13 -8.77
C ARG A 24 -17.99 -2.16 -9.15
N ARG A 25 -17.43 -3.37 -9.35
CA ARG A 25 -16.10 -3.53 -9.95
C ARG A 25 -16.09 -2.75 -11.26
N ILE A 26 -15.48 -1.57 -11.27
CA ILE A 26 -15.20 -0.86 -12.51
C ILE A 26 -14.20 -1.77 -13.22
N SER A 27 -14.62 -2.33 -14.36
CA SER A 27 -13.74 -3.17 -15.17
C SER A 27 -12.54 -2.33 -15.58
N ASP A 28 -11.33 -2.85 -15.40
CA ASP A 28 -10.11 -2.14 -15.75
C ASP A 28 -10.17 -1.74 -17.24
N PRO A 29 -9.91 -0.47 -17.60
CA PRO A 29 -10.09 0.00 -18.96
C PRO A 29 -9.16 -0.72 -19.96
N TYR A 30 -7.98 -1.18 -19.52
CA TYR A 30 -7.05 -1.93 -20.36
C TYR A 30 -7.52 -3.36 -20.59
N GLU A 31 -8.05 -4.02 -19.55
CA GLU A 31 -8.67 -5.34 -19.66
C GLU A 31 -9.93 -5.30 -20.55
N SER A 32 -10.74 -4.25 -20.39
CA SER A 32 -11.92 -3.99 -21.24
C SER A 32 -11.51 -3.79 -22.71
N ALA A 33 -10.47 -2.99 -22.96
CA ALA A 33 -9.96 -2.75 -24.31
C ALA A 33 -9.40 -4.04 -24.95
N ALA A 34 -8.63 -4.83 -24.18
CA ALA A 34 -8.12 -6.12 -24.64
C ALA A 34 -9.26 -7.08 -25.00
N HIS A 35 -10.26 -7.20 -24.13
CA HIS A 35 -11.43 -8.04 -24.37
C HIS A 35 -12.20 -7.59 -25.62
N ASN A 36 -12.46 -6.29 -25.79
CA ASN A 36 -13.14 -5.75 -26.96
C ASN A 36 -12.36 -5.97 -28.26
N ALA A 37 -11.03 -6.03 -28.18
CA ALA A 37 -10.15 -6.37 -29.29
C ALA A 37 -9.99 -7.89 -29.51
N SER A 38 -10.75 -8.74 -28.79
CA SER A 38 -10.70 -10.21 -28.84
C SER A 38 -9.40 -10.83 -28.30
N TYR A 39 -8.78 -10.22 -27.29
CA TYR A 39 -7.67 -10.79 -26.52
C TYR A 39 -8.15 -11.26 -25.13
N THR A 40 -7.48 -12.29 -24.59
CA THR A 40 -7.53 -12.56 -23.15
C THR A 40 -6.45 -11.74 -22.43
N SER A 41 -6.64 -11.41 -21.15
CA SER A 41 -5.64 -10.64 -20.41
C SER A 41 -5.48 -11.09 -18.96
N THR A 42 -4.27 -10.92 -18.44
CA THR A 42 -3.90 -11.13 -17.03
C THR A 42 -3.23 -9.87 -16.52
N CYS A 43 -3.72 -9.32 -15.41
CA CYS A 43 -3.12 -8.17 -14.74
C CYS A 43 -2.30 -8.62 -13.52
N ILE A 44 -1.00 -8.35 -13.52
CA ILE A 44 -0.09 -8.69 -12.43
C ILE A 44 0.30 -7.41 -11.68
N PRO A 45 -0.10 -7.26 -10.40
CA PRO A 45 0.29 -6.11 -9.59
C PRO A 45 1.77 -6.21 -9.20
N LEU A 46 2.57 -5.24 -9.67
CA LEU A 46 4.02 -5.22 -9.45
C LEU A 46 4.43 -4.73 -8.07
N PHE A 47 3.62 -3.83 -7.50
CA PHE A 47 3.92 -3.17 -6.24
C PHE A 47 2.81 -3.45 -5.22
N THR A 48 3.21 -3.53 -3.95
CA THR A 48 2.29 -3.60 -2.82
C THR A 48 2.74 -2.67 -1.70
N SER A 49 1.86 -2.45 -0.73
CA SER A 49 2.23 -1.78 0.52
C SER A 49 2.84 -2.80 1.47
N ASN A 50 4.16 -2.71 1.67
CA ASN A 50 4.89 -3.55 2.62
C ASN A 50 4.93 -2.85 3.98
N MET A 51 4.70 -3.60 5.06
CA MET A 51 4.83 -3.07 6.41
C MET A 51 6.30 -2.91 6.78
N THR A 52 6.66 -1.78 7.38
CA THR A 52 8.04 -1.46 7.79
C THR A 52 8.07 -0.95 9.23
N ASN A 53 9.25 -0.93 9.86
CA ASN A 53 9.46 -0.54 11.28
C ASN A 53 8.53 -1.20 12.31
N MET A 54 8.05 -2.42 12.01
CA MET A 54 7.08 -3.12 12.84
C MET A 54 7.59 -3.43 14.24
N HIS A 55 8.89 -3.69 14.39
CA HIS A 55 9.49 -3.93 15.70
C HIS A 55 9.37 -2.70 16.62
N GLN A 56 9.68 -1.50 16.10
CA GLN A 56 9.53 -0.25 16.83
C GLN A 56 8.06 0.05 17.15
N LEU A 57 7.15 -0.19 16.19
CA LEU A 57 5.71 -0.04 16.44
C LEU A 57 5.24 -0.96 17.57
N CYS A 58 5.65 -2.23 17.58
CA CYS A 58 5.31 -3.16 18.66
C CYS A 58 5.83 -2.67 20.02
N LEU A 59 7.09 -2.22 20.11
CA LEU A 59 7.67 -1.68 21.35
C LEU A 59 6.87 -0.48 21.88
N ILE A 60 6.53 0.46 21.00
CA ILE A 60 5.73 1.64 21.36
C ILE A 60 4.36 1.21 21.87
N LEU A 61 3.70 0.30 21.16
CA LEU A 61 2.36 -0.13 21.49
C LEU A 61 2.36 -0.85 22.83
N GLN A 62 3.25 -1.81 23.10
CA GLN A 62 3.19 -2.59 24.32
C GLN A 62 3.67 -1.84 25.56
N SER A 63 4.50 -0.80 25.42
CA SER A 63 5.01 -0.03 26.54
C SER A 63 3.99 1.01 27.00
N ALA A 64 3.40 0.81 28.18
CA ALA A 64 2.49 1.80 28.79
C ALA A 64 3.14 3.19 28.90
N ARG A 65 4.43 3.24 29.30
CA ARG A 65 5.22 4.47 29.37
C ARG A 65 5.38 5.13 28.01
N SER A 66 5.63 4.35 26.96
CA SER A 66 5.73 4.89 25.60
C SER A 66 4.40 5.47 25.15
N LEU A 67 3.28 4.79 25.42
CA LEU A 67 1.95 5.31 25.13
C LEU A 67 1.64 6.59 25.93
N ASP A 68 2.10 6.69 27.18
CA ASP A 68 1.91 7.89 28.02
C ASP A 68 2.64 9.13 27.51
N ASN A 69 3.69 8.95 26.72
CA ASN A 69 4.41 10.04 26.05
C ASN A 69 3.65 10.59 24.83
N HIS A 70 2.48 10.03 24.51
CA HIS A 70 1.70 10.45 23.36
C HIS A 70 0.29 10.92 23.73
N HIS A 71 -0.15 12.03 23.14
CA HIS A 71 -1.52 12.56 23.26
C HIS A 71 -2.55 11.73 22.50
N GLY A 72 -2.09 11.02 21.47
CA GLY A 72 -2.91 10.23 20.58
C GLY A 72 -2.13 9.78 19.36
N ILE A 73 -2.79 8.97 18.54
CA ILE A 73 -2.24 8.41 17.31
C ILE A 73 -2.87 9.14 16.12
N ILE A 74 -2.08 9.50 15.13
CA ILE A 74 -2.56 10.09 13.86
C ILE A 74 -2.35 9.05 12.76
N VAL A 75 -3.38 8.82 11.95
CA VAL A 75 -3.34 7.95 10.78
C VAL A 75 -4.09 8.59 9.62
N THR A 76 -3.45 8.62 8.45
CA THR A 76 -4.01 9.25 7.24
C THR A 76 -4.37 8.23 6.15
N SER A 77 -4.13 6.93 6.41
CA SER A 77 -4.34 5.84 5.45
C SER A 77 -4.80 4.57 6.16
N LYS A 78 -5.66 3.78 5.48
CA LYS A 78 -6.05 2.43 5.92
C LYS A 78 -4.84 1.50 6.12
N ARG A 79 -3.74 1.73 5.38
CA ARG A 79 -2.51 0.92 5.48
C ARG A 79 -1.76 1.17 6.79
N ALA A 80 -1.85 2.38 7.33
CA ALA A 80 -1.33 2.65 8.67
C ALA A 80 -2.16 1.92 9.75
N ILE A 81 -3.48 1.79 9.56
CA ILE A 81 -4.34 0.97 10.43
C ILE A 81 -4.01 -0.53 10.30
N ASP A 82 -3.74 -1.04 9.09
CA ASP A 82 -3.27 -2.43 8.90
C ASP A 82 -2.00 -2.71 9.71
N ALA A 83 -1.02 -1.80 9.63
CA ALA A 83 0.22 -1.94 10.39
C ALA A 83 -0.05 -1.85 11.90
N LEU A 84 -0.93 -0.95 12.34
CA LEU A 84 -1.33 -0.81 13.74
C LEU A 84 -1.96 -2.11 14.29
N GLU A 85 -2.91 -2.70 13.56
CA GLU A 85 -3.52 -3.99 13.90
C GLU A 85 -2.49 -5.12 14.00
N CYS A 86 -1.57 -5.19 13.03
CA CYS A 86 -0.49 -6.16 13.03
C CYS A 86 0.43 -5.97 14.24
N GLY A 87 0.79 -4.73 14.57
CA GLY A 87 1.62 -4.38 15.72
C GLY A 87 0.96 -4.74 17.05
N ILE A 88 -0.35 -4.48 17.18
CA ILE A 88 -1.15 -4.88 18.35
C ILE A 88 -1.17 -6.41 18.51
N THR A 89 -1.32 -7.14 17.40
CA THR A 89 -1.42 -8.61 17.41
C THR A 89 -0.08 -9.26 17.74
N ARG A 90 1.00 -8.88 17.03
CA ARG A 90 2.37 -9.36 17.29
C ARG A 90 2.85 -8.99 18.68
N GLY A 91 2.41 -7.84 19.20
CA GLY A 91 2.71 -7.42 20.55
C GLY A 91 2.07 -8.27 21.65
N ARG A 92 1.20 -9.23 21.33
CA ARG A 92 0.66 -10.18 22.31
C ARG A 92 1.42 -11.51 22.33
N ASP A 93 2.31 -11.73 21.38
CA ASP A 93 3.07 -12.97 21.29
C ASP A 93 4.11 -13.06 22.41
N ALA A 94 4.23 -14.25 23.00
CA ALA A 94 5.10 -14.50 24.15
C ALA A 94 6.59 -14.18 23.88
N SER A 95 7.02 -14.25 22.61
CA SER A 95 8.38 -13.91 22.18
C SER A 95 8.73 -12.44 22.34
N PHE A 96 7.73 -11.54 22.26
CA PHE A 96 7.92 -10.11 22.46
C PHE A 96 7.79 -9.73 23.94
N SER A 97 7.02 -10.50 24.70
CA SER A 97 6.81 -10.33 26.15
C SER A 97 7.98 -10.79 27.02
N ALA A 98 9.01 -11.42 26.45
CA ALA A 98 10.21 -11.89 27.17
C ALA A 98 11.11 -10.73 27.65
N ASN A 99 10.88 -9.51 27.19
CA ASN A 99 11.55 -8.33 27.70
C ASN A 99 10.80 -7.84 28.96
N SER A 100 11.31 -8.18 30.13
CA SER A 100 10.69 -7.98 31.46
C SER A 100 10.34 -6.53 31.82
N ASP A 101 10.81 -5.56 31.03
CA ASP A 101 10.55 -4.12 31.22
C ASP A 101 9.33 -3.60 30.45
N ILE A 102 8.73 -4.42 29.57
CA ILE A 102 7.50 -4.08 28.87
C ILE A 102 6.32 -4.38 29.81
N GLN A 103 6.00 -3.43 30.68
CA GLN A 103 4.76 -3.48 31.44
C GLN A 103 3.59 -3.56 30.46
N ASN A 104 2.93 -4.72 30.44
CA ASN A 104 1.76 -4.99 29.60
C ASN A 104 0.78 -3.82 29.68
N ASN A 105 0.56 -3.13 28.55
CA ASN A 105 -0.26 -1.93 28.49
C ASN A 105 -1.75 -2.16 28.83
N GLY A 106 -2.20 -3.40 29.09
CA GLY A 106 -3.59 -3.69 29.44
C GLY A 106 -4.61 -3.27 28.39
N ALA A 107 -4.18 -3.18 27.12
CA ALA A 107 -4.92 -2.59 26.00
C ALA A 107 -5.21 -1.08 26.11
N LYS A 108 -4.38 -0.31 26.81
CA LYS A 108 -4.44 1.17 26.93
C LYS A 108 -4.52 1.89 25.58
N TRP A 109 -3.92 1.33 24.53
CA TRP A 109 -4.03 1.88 23.17
C TRP A 109 -5.49 2.02 22.70
N LYS A 110 -6.43 1.19 23.17
CA LYS A 110 -7.85 1.24 22.78
C LYS A 110 -8.51 2.57 23.14
N THR A 111 -8.12 3.16 24.27
CA THR A 111 -8.72 4.39 24.80
C THR A 111 -7.96 5.65 24.37
N LEU A 112 -6.75 5.49 23.80
CA LEU A 112 -6.02 6.62 23.22
C LEU A 112 -6.83 7.24 22.08
N PRO A 113 -6.87 8.58 21.99
CA PRO A 113 -7.42 9.24 20.81
C PRO A 113 -6.70 8.78 19.54
N ILE A 114 -7.46 8.36 18.53
CA ILE A 114 -6.94 8.11 17.19
C ILE A 114 -7.59 9.06 16.18
N TRP A 115 -6.75 9.85 15.52
CA TRP A 115 -7.11 10.89 14.56
C TRP A 115 -7.00 10.35 13.15
N THR A 116 -8.12 10.41 12.42
CA THR A 116 -8.24 9.81 11.08
C THR A 116 -8.72 10.83 10.06
N VAL A 117 -8.26 10.75 8.81
CA VAL A 117 -8.63 11.72 7.75
C VAL A 117 -10.02 11.47 7.16
N GLY A 118 -10.43 10.22 6.96
CA GLY A 118 -11.66 9.92 6.20
C GLY A 118 -12.43 8.71 6.72
N PRO A 119 -13.73 8.61 6.37
CA PRO A 119 -14.69 7.64 6.92
C PRO A 119 -14.16 6.22 6.95
N ALA A 120 -13.58 5.80 5.83
CA ALA A 120 -13.16 4.42 5.66
C ALA A 120 -11.91 4.08 6.51
N THR A 121 -11.08 5.06 6.85
CA THR A 121 -9.99 4.87 7.82
C THR A 121 -10.53 4.85 9.24
N SER A 122 -11.51 5.72 9.56
CA SER A 122 -12.18 5.74 10.86
C SER A 122 -12.93 4.44 11.16
N ALA A 123 -13.65 3.91 10.17
CA ALA A 123 -14.37 2.64 10.28
C ALA A 123 -13.43 1.51 10.67
N LYS A 124 -12.31 1.40 9.94
CA LYS A 124 -11.28 0.39 10.22
C LYS A 124 -10.64 0.57 11.61
N ALA A 125 -10.40 1.80 12.05
CA ALA A 125 -9.91 2.06 13.41
C ALA A 125 -10.88 1.53 14.49
N LYS A 126 -12.19 1.70 14.28
CA LYS A 126 -13.22 1.16 15.18
C LYS A 126 -13.25 -0.37 15.15
N GLU A 127 -13.14 -0.98 13.97
CA GLU A 127 -13.13 -2.44 13.79
C GLU A 127 -12.00 -3.10 14.60
N ILE A 128 -10.81 -2.51 14.62
CA ILE A 128 -9.68 -3.05 15.39
C ILE A 128 -9.78 -2.77 16.90
N GLY A 129 -10.79 -2.01 17.34
CA GLY A 129 -11.15 -1.85 18.76
C GLY A 129 -10.80 -0.51 19.41
N PHE A 130 -10.49 0.54 18.65
CA PHE A 130 -10.37 1.90 19.22
C PHE A 130 -11.74 2.43 19.63
N THR A 131 -11.83 2.97 20.85
CA THR A 131 -13.08 3.54 21.39
C THR A 131 -13.16 5.06 21.24
N ASN A 132 -12.03 5.73 20.97
CA ASN A 132 -11.94 7.18 20.82
C ASN A 132 -11.41 7.57 19.43
N VAL A 133 -12.25 7.40 18.40
CA VAL A 133 -11.91 7.72 17.01
C VAL A 133 -12.39 9.14 16.67
N LEU A 134 -11.45 10.00 16.30
CA LEU A 134 -11.63 11.42 16.00
C LEU A 134 -11.30 11.72 14.53
N GLY A 135 -11.75 12.89 14.07
CA GLY A 135 -11.69 13.26 12.65
C GLY A 135 -12.76 12.53 11.82
N GLY A 136 -12.32 11.79 10.80
CA GLY A 136 -13.18 11.06 9.87
C GLY A 136 -13.90 12.00 8.90
N ASP A 137 -15.22 11.88 8.81
CA ASP A 137 -16.08 12.65 7.89
C ASP A 137 -15.89 14.18 7.99
N ARG A 138 -15.49 14.65 9.17
CA ARG A 138 -15.27 16.08 9.43
C ARG A 138 -13.93 16.60 8.90
N ALA A 139 -12.91 15.74 8.80
CA ALA A 139 -11.59 16.13 8.34
C ALA A 139 -11.51 16.13 6.81
N GLY A 140 -11.73 15.00 6.15
CA GLY A 140 -11.70 14.88 4.67
C GLY A 140 -10.35 15.18 4.00
N SER A 141 -9.41 15.84 4.69
CA SER A 141 -8.07 16.19 4.23
C SER A 141 -7.07 16.21 5.39
N ALA A 142 -5.78 16.15 5.06
CA ALA A 142 -4.69 16.24 6.02
C ALA A 142 -4.64 17.62 6.71
N SER A 143 -4.90 18.69 5.94
CA SER A 143 -4.97 20.08 6.44
C SER A 143 -6.04 20.28 7.51
N LEU A 144 -7.26 19.83 7.23
CA LEU A 144 -8.39 19.98 8.15
C LEU A 144 -8.22 19.09 9.37
N LEU A 145 -7.65 17.88 9.21
CA LEU A 145 -7.30 17.04 10.35
C LEU A 145 -6.33 17.76 11.30
N ALA A 146 -5.31 18.44 10.75
CA ALA A 146 -4.38 19.22 11.56
C ALA A 146 -5.09 20.37 12.31
N ASP A 147 -6.05 21.07 11.68
CA ASP A 147 -6.84 22.11 12.37
C ASP A 147 -7.63 21.55 13.56
N PHE A 148 -8.27 20.38 13.39
CA PHE A 148 -8.99 19.72 14.48
C PHE A 148 -8.06 19.34 15.63
N ILE A 149 -6.87 18.82 15.31
CA ILE A 149 -5.87 18.46 16.32
C ILE A 149 -5.39 19.71 17.06
N ILE A 150 -5.06 20.79 16.36
CA ILE A 150 -4.60 22.05 16.96
C ILE A 150 -5.67 22.61 17.91
N ASN A 151 -6.91 22.69 17.46
CA ASN A 151 -8.00 23.20 18.28
C ASN A 151 -8.26 22.32 19.52
N ASP A 152 -8.29 20.98 19.36
CA ASP A 152 -8.45 20.07 20.50
C ASP A 152 -7.30 20.19 21.50
N HIS A 153 -6.08 20.33 20.99
CA HIS A 153 -4.87 20.47 21.80
C HIS A 153 -4.87 21.73 22.66
N GLN A 154 -5.25 22.86 22.06
CA GLN A 154 -5.38 24.14 22.76
C GLN A 154 -6.53 24.13 23.78
N GLN A 155 -7.69 23.59 23.41
CA GLN A 155 -8.87 23.56 24.28
C GLN A 155 -8.64 22.70 25.53
N LYS A 156 -8.01 21.54 25.37
CA LYS A 156 -7.72 20.62 26.48
C LYS A 156 -6.46 20.99 27.25
N ARG A 157 -5.68 21.96 26.77
CA ARG A 157 -4.39 22.37 27.34
C ARG A 157 -3.48 21.16 27.55
N TYR A 158 -3.28 20.41 26.46
CA TYR A 158 -2.38 19.26 26.47
C TYR A 158 -0.95 19.66 26.83
N ASP A 159 -0.17 18.69 27.29
CA ASP A 159 1.17 18.88 27.84
C ASP A 159 2.20 18.95 26.71
N ASP A 160 2.87 20.08 26.56
CA ASP A 160 3.85 20.32 25.50
C ASP A 160 5.07 19.37 25.52
N THR A 161 5.26 18.60 26.61
CA THR A 161 6.32 17.58 26.70
C THR A 161 5.99 16.26 25.99
N LYS A 162 4.73 16.07 25.59
CA LYS A 162 4.25 14.87 24.90
C LYS A 162 3.99 15.16 23.43
N SER A 163 3.99 14.11 22.62
CA SER A 163 3.82 14.23 21.16
C SER A 163 2.57 13.54 20.64
N TYR A 164 2.21 13.75 19.38
CA TYR A 164 1.29 12.85 18.67
C TYR A 164 2.11 11.80 17.92
N LEU A 165 1.71 10.52 17.99
CA LEU A 165 2.34 9.45 17.21
C LEU A 165 1.74 9.44 15.81
N PHE A 166 2.45 9.92 14.81
CA PHE A 166 1.98 9.91 13.42
C PHE A 166 2.47 8.67 12.69
N LEU A 167 1.55 7.74 12.40
CA LEU A 167 1.86 6.54 11.62
C LEU A 167 1.56 6.81 10.14
N CYS A 168 2.60 6.71 9.32
CA CYS A 168 2.53 7.12 7.91
C CYS A 168 3.24 6.17 6.95
N GLY A 169 3.01 6.39 5.66
CA GLY A 169 3.74 5.72 4.58
C GLY A 169 5.03 6.46 4.23
N GLU A 170 5.91 5.79 3.47
CA GLU A 170 7.07 6.43 2.84
C GLU A 170 6.68 7.67 2.02
N LYS A 171 5.73 7.48 1.10
CA LYS A 171 5.13 8.56 0.32
C LYS A 171 4.01 9.19 1.14
N ARG A 172 4.27 10.36 1.71
CA ARG A 172 3.29 11.16 2.45
C ARG A 172 3.43 12.64 2.10
N ARG A 173 2.36 13.40 2.33
CA ARG A 173 2.38 14.85 2.20
C ARG A 173 2.80 15.48 3.53
N ASP A 174 3.65 16.49 3.45
CA ASP A 174 4.18 17.20 4.63
C ASP A 174 3.20 18.21 5.24
N GLU A 175 2.03 18.41 4.62
CA GLU A 175 1.04 19.40 5.05
C GLU A 175 0.63 19.24 6.52
N LEU A 176 0.26 18.03 6.95
CA LEU A 176 -0.15 17.76 8.34
C LEU A 176 1.00 17.97 9.33
N PRO A 177 2.18 17.31 9.19
CA PRO A 177 3.26 17.50 10.15
C PRO A 177 3.78 18.94 10.18
N SER A 178 3.85 19.62 9.03
CA SER A 178 4.28 21.03 8.97
C SER A 178 3.30 21.95 9.70
N LYS A 179 2.00 21.73 9.54
CA LYS A 179 0.97 22.57 10.18
C LYS A 179 0.94 22.38 11.69
N LEU A 180 1.13 21.15 12.18
CA LEU A 180 1.28 20.87 13.61
C LEU A 180 2.57 21.49 14.18
N ALA A 181 3.69 21.38 13.46
CA ALA A 181 4.95 21.98 13.87
C ALA A 181 4.88 23.51 13.94
N ASN A 182 4.21 24.16 12.99
CA ASN A 182 3.98 25.62 13.01
C ASN A 182 3.12 26.06 14.21
N ALA A 183 2.25 25.18 14.71
CA ALA A 183 1.49 25.40 15.95
C ALA A 183 2.25 24.98 17.21
N GLN A 184 3.56 24.67 17.09
CA GLN A 184 4.44 24.19 18.16
C GLN A 184 4.00 22.87 18.81
N ILE A 185 3.19 22.07 18.11
CA ILE A 185 2.74 20.75 18.56
C ILE A 185 3.75 19.69 18.14
N GLN A 186 4.25 18.92 19.10
CA GLN A 186 5.22 17.87 18.82
C GLN A 186 4.58 16.66 18.13
N VAL A 187 5.24 16.12 17.12
CA VAL A 187 4.84 14.91 16.39
C VAL A 187 6.00 13.94 16.35
N THR A 188 5.80 12.74 16.90
CA THR A 188 6.71 11.61 16.71
C THR A 188 6.23 10.84 15.48
N GLU A 189 6.99 10.92 14.40
CA GLU A 189 6.63 10.22 13.17
C GLU A 189 7.21 8.81 13.12
N LEU A 190 6.39 7.84 12.72
CA LEU A 190 6.81 6.47 12.47
C LEU A 190 6.30 6.01 11.11
N ARG A 191 7.23 5.78 10.18
CA ARG A 191 6.92 5.15 8.90
C ARG A 191 6.58 3.68 9.15
N VAL A 192 5.35 3.27 8.88
CA VAL A 192 4.87 1.89 9.15
C VAL A 192 4.54 1.10 7.89
N TYR A 193 4.55 1.75 6.73
CA TYR A 193 4.49 1.06 5.45
C TYR A 193 5.26 1.82 4.36
N GLU A 194 5.62 1.10 3.31
CA GLU A 194 6.24 1.66 2.10
C GLU A 194 5.72 0.93 0.86
N THR A 195 5.82 1.58 -0.29
CA THR A 195 5.49 0.94 -1.57
C THR A 195 6.73 0.21 -2.05
N GLY A 196 6.66 -1.12 -2.10
CA GLY A 196 7.77 -1.95 -2.59
C GLY A 196 7.28 -3.00 -3.60
N PRO A 197 8.21 -3.78 -4.18
CA PRO A 197 7.87 -4.90 -5.02
C PRO A 197 6.90 -5.85 -4.30
N ASN A 198 5.96 -6.41 -5.06
CA ASN A 198 5.05 -7.43 -4.55
C ASN A 198 5.87 -8.69 -4.18
N PRO A 199 5.86 -9.17 -2.92
CA PRO A 199 6.67 -10.31 -2.50
C PRO A 199 6.28 -11.61 -3.21
N CYS A 200 5.06 -11.69 -3.75
CA CYS A 200 4.58 -12.84 -4.52
C CYS A 200 4.79 -12.67 -6.03
N LEU A 201 5.50 -11.62 -6.47
CA LEU A 201 5.66 -11.30 -7.89
C LEU A 201 6.35 -12.43 -8.66
N GLU A 202 7.44 -12.98 -8.12
CA GLU A 202 8.18 -14.07 -8.77
C GLU A 202 7.30 -15.32 -8.93
N ASP A 203 6.61 -15.74 -7.86
CA ASP A 203 5.71 -16.90 -7.91
C ASP A 203 4.53 -16.68 -8.87
N THR A 204 4.00 -15.44 -8.91
CA THR A 204 2.91 -15.08 -9.84
C THR A 204 3.38 -15.16 -11.29
N LEU A 205 4.58 -14.67 -11.59
CA LEU A 205 5.18 -14.73 -12.93
C LEU A 205 5.50 -16.17 -13.35
N LYS A 206 6.04 -17.00 -12.44
CA LYS A 206 6.26 -18.44 -12.69
C LYS A 206 4.94 -19.17 -12.94
N GLY A 207 3.85 -18.76 -12.28
CA GLY A 207 2.52 -19.33 -12.51
C GLY A 207 2.02 -19.19 -13.95
N LEU A 208 2.51 -18.19 -14.71
CA LEU A 208 2.20 -18.02 -16.13
C LEU A 208 2.77 -19.14 -17.01
N ASP A 209 3.77 -19.88 -16.54
CA ASP A 209 4.39 -21.00 -17.26
C ASP A 209 3.56 -22.30 -17.18
N THR A 210 2.44 -22.28 -16.46
CA THR A 210 1.58 -23.45 -16.32
C THR A 210 0.66 -23.63 -17.54
N VAL A 211 0.41 -24.88 -17.91
CA VAL A 211 -0.36 -25.38 -19.09
C VAL A 211 -1.73 -24.72 -19.32
N ALA A 212 -2.24 -23.96 -18.34
CA ALA A 212 -3.51 -23.27 -18.40
C ALA A 212 -3.51 -22.00 -19.28
N PHE A 213 -2.35 -21.42 -19.60
CA PHE A 213 -2.26 -20.21 -20.43
C PHE A 213 -1.27 -20.40 -21.57
N PRO A 214 -1.65 -20.09 -22.84
CA PRO A 214 -0.67 -19.97 -23.90
C PRO A 214 0.32 -18.84 -23.58
N PRO A 215 1.56 -18.89 -24.09
CA PRO A 215 2.52 -17.81 -23.97
C PRO A 215 1.89 -16.45 -24.30
N PRO A 216 2.18 -15.39 -23.52
CA PRO A 216 1.63 -14.08 -23.81
C PRO A 216 2.18 -13.56 -25.14
N TYR A 217 1.29 -13.03 -25.98
CA TYR A 217 1.67 -12.33 -27.21
C TYR A 217 2.26 -10.96 -26.88
N TRP A 218 1.76 -10.34 -25.80
CA TRP A 218 2.14 -9.00 -25.38
C TRP A 218 2.44 -8.97 -23.89
N VAL A 219 3.56 -8.35 -23.54
CA VAL A 219 3.87 -7.91 -22.18
C VAL A 219 3.87 -6.39 -22.16
N VAL A 220 3.02 -5.81 -21.32
CA VAL A 220 2.77 -4.36 -21.32
C VAL A 220 3.22 -3.75 -19.99
N PHE A 221 4.11 -2.76 -20.09
CA PHE A 221 4.60 -1.98 -18.95
C PHE A 221 3.95 -0.61 -18.87
N PHE A 222 3.69 -0.16 -17.64
CA PHE A 222 3.05 1.14 -17.36
C PHE A 222 3.97 2.14 -16.65
N SER A 223 5.18 1.73 -16.28
CA SER A 223 6.20 2.61 -15.71
C SER A 223 7.61 2.00 -15.86
N PRO A 224 8.67 2.83 -15.86
CA PRO A 224 10.05 2.33 -15.88
C PRO A 224 10.37 1.45 -14.67
N SER A 225 9.93 1.86 -13.48
CA SER A 225 10.10 1.06 -12.26
C SER A 225 9.46 -0.33 -12.35
N GLY A 226 8.40 -0.48 -13.16
CA GLY A 226 7.80 -1.79 -13.42
C GLY A 226 8.71 -2.72 -14.22
N VAL A 227 9.47 -2.17 -15.17
CA VAL A 227 10.50 -2.89 -15.91
C VAL A 227 11.62 -3.30 -14.96
N ASP A 228 12.13 -2.35 -14.16
CA ASP A 228 13.25 -2.58 -13.25
C ASP A 228 13.00 -3.75 -12.29
N VAL A 229 11.78 -3.88 -11.74
CA VAL A 229 11.45 -4.93 -10.77
C VAL A 229 11.08 -6.29 -11.40
N THR A 230 10.88 -6.36 -12.71
CA THR A 230 10.40 -7.59 -13.37
C THR A 230 11.35 -8.14 -14.43
N LEU A 231 12.23 -7.34 -15.02
CA LEU A 231 13.01 -7.75 -16.19
C LEU A 231 13.84 -9.01 -15.92
N GLU A 232 14.57 -9.05 -14.81
CA GLU A 232 15.35 -10.23 -14.41
C GLU A 232 14.48 -11.46 -14.11
N LEU A 233 13.24 -11.25 -13.64
CA LEU A 233 12.29 -12.34 -13.36
C LEU A 233 11.73 -12.90 -14.67
N LEU A 234 11.39 -12.02 -15.61
CA LEU A 234 10.88 -12.38 -16.93
C LEU A 234 11.94 -13.11 -17.75
N GLN A 235 13.20 -12.66 -17.74
CA GLN A 235 14.33 -13.32 -18.44
C GLN A 235 14.57 -14.77 -18.01
N LYS A 236 14.04 -15.20 -16.86
CA LYS A 236 14.11 -16.59 -16.38
C LYS A 236 12.97 -17.46 -16.91
N LEU A 237 11.95 -16.88 -17.54
CA LEU A 237 10.78 -17.60 -18.04
C LEU A 237 11.05 -18.12 -19.45
N PRO A 238 10.67 -19.37 -19.77
CA PRO A 238 11.02 -20.02 -21.03
C PRO A 238 10.36 -19.35 -22.25
N TRP A 239 9.22 -18.68 -22.05
CA TRP A 239 8.50 -17.97 -23.10
C TRP A 239 8.98 -16.53 -23.33
N PHE A 240 9.78 -15.96 -22.42
CA PHE A 240 10.23 -14.57 -22.52
C PHE A 240 11.52 -14.48 -23.33
N ASN A 241 11.38 -14.47 -24.66
CA ASN A 241 12.51 -14.31 -25.57
C ASN A 241 12.45 -12.93 -26.23
N VAL A 242 13.20 -11.96 -25.69
CA VAL A 242 13.27 -10.60 -26.23
C VAL A 242 14.30 -10.57 -27.35
N LYS A 243 13.86 -10.78 -28.61
CA LYS A 243 14.62 -10.24 -29.75
C LYS A 243 14.26 -8.76 -29.85
N HIS A 244 15.20 -7.87 -29.55
CA HIS A 244 15.03 -6.43 -29.78
C HIS A 244 14.76 -6.19 -31.28
N SER A 245 13.54 -5.82 -31.66
CA SER A 245 13.30 -5.27 -33.00
C SER A 245 13.63 -3.78 -32.95
N SER A 246 14.85 -3.40 -33.34
CA SER A 246 15.08 -2.08 -33.93
C SER A 246 14.24 -1.99 -35.19
N ALA A 247 13.60 -0.85 -35.41
CA ALA A 247 12.60 -0.64 -36.45
C ALA A 247 13.12 -0.67 -37.91
N ASP A 248 14.29 -1.26 -38.18
CA ASP A 248 14.96 -1.19 -39.49
C ASP A 248 15.37 -2.51 -40.14
N ASP A 249 15.18 -3.69 -39.51
CA ASP A 249 15.57 -4.95 -40.17
C ASP A 249 14.36 -5.65 -40.82
N ASP A 250 14.18 -5.28 -42.08
CA ASP A 250 13.39 -5.99 -43.08
C ASP A 250 13.97 -7.41 -43.32
N GLU A 251 13.06 -8.37 -43.50
CA GLU A 251 13.27 -9.75 -43.96
C GLU A 251 13.68 -10.87 -42.96
N ARG A 252 12.65 -11.71 -42.70
CA ARG A 252 12.66 -13.19 -42.66
C ARG A 252 13.33 -13.91 -41.48
N ASN A 253 12.51 -14.30 -40.50
CA ASN A 253 12.29 -15.73 -40.23
C ASN A 253 10.95 -15.95 -39.48
N THR A 254 9.93 -16.38 -40.20
CA THR A 254 8.61 -16.75 -39.69
C THR A 254 8.69 -18.17 -39.12
N ASN A 255 8.88 -18.32 -37.81
CA ASN A 255 8.48 -19.48 -36.99
C ASN A 255 8.88 -19.42 -35.50
N ASP A 256 9.54 -18.36 -35.02
CA ASP A 256 9.69 -18.13 -33.58
C ASP A 256 8.54 -17.25 -33.08
N GLU A 257 7.70 -17.77 -32.17
CA GLU A 257 6.72 -16.95 -31.42
C GLU A 257 7.47 -15.87 -30.63
N MET A 258 7.57 -14.66 -31.18
CA MET A 258 8.18 -13.52 -30.50
C MET A 258 7.16 -12.84 -29.59
N VAL A 259 7.53 -12.66 -28.33
CA VAL A 259 6.76 -11.86 -27.36
C VAL A 259 7.04 -10.38 -27.61
N LEU A 260 5.99 -9.62 -27.92
CA LEU A 260 6.12 -8.18 -28.16
C LEU A 260 6.04 -7.43 -26.83
N VAL A 261 7.10 -6.69 -26.50
CA VAL A 261 7.16 -5.85 -25.30
C VAL A 261 6.72 -4.44 -25.65
N TYR A 262 5.64 -3.97 -25.02
CA TYR A 262 5.08 -2.66 -25.30
C TYR A 262 5.16 -1.75 -24.06
N TYR A 263 5.61 -0.52 -24.27
CA TYR A 263 5.61 0.52 -23.25
C TYR A 263 4.43 1.46 -23.50
N VAL A 264 3.52 1.57 -22.54
CA VAL A 264 2.44 2.56 -22.60
C VAL A 264 2.91 3.80 -21.86
N THR A 265 3.14 4.90 -22.58
CA THR A 265 3.29 6.22 -21.96
C THR A 265 1.96 6.59 -21.27
N PRO A 266 1.97 6.96 -19.98
CA PRO A 266 0.78 7.50 -19.32
C PRO A 266 0.27 8.73 -20.09
N VAL A 267 -1.04 8.79 -20.34
CA VAL A 267 -1.72 10.02 -20.80
C VAL A 267 -1.98 10.92 -19.60
#